data_AF-J0PVP1-F1
#
_entry.id   AF-J0PVP1-F1
#
_cell.length_a   1.000
_cell.length_b   1.000
_cell.length_c   1.000
_cell.angle_alpha   90.00
_cell.angle_beta   90.00
_cell.angle_gamma   90.00
#
_symmetry.space_group_name_H-M   'P 1'
#
loop_
_entity.id
_entity.type
_entity.pdbx_description
1 polymer ?
#
loop_
_entity_poly.entity_id
_entity_poly.type
_entity_poly.pdbx_seq_one_letter_code
_entity_poly.pdbx_strand_id
1 'polypeptide(L)'
;MNKVIITALLLCTGFVAVGCKRDYSVEDFKKDKELMKEWQKKCTEMGLSSLVKSKNCQNVVQAGMELFREYYKNLAKELLDDHKEKNETGK
;
A
#
# COMPACT_ATOMS: atom_id res chain seq x y z
N MET A 1 -39.24 -3.49 26.44
CA MET A 1 -38.03 -2.66 26.60
C MET A 1 -36.69 -3.40 26.37
N ASN A 2 -36.66 -4.63 25.84
CA ASN A 2 -35.39 -5.34 25.56
C ASN A 2 -34.91 -5.23 24.10
N LYS A 3 -35.80 -4.88 23.16
CA LYS A 3 -35.47 -4.84 21.73
C LYS A 3 -34.46 -3.74 21.38
N VAL A 4 -34.58 -2.57 22.02
CA VAL A 4 -33.70 -1.41 21.79
C VAL A 4 -32.26 -1.71 22.23
N ILE A 5 -32.09 -2.42 23.35
CA ILE A 5 -30.78 -2.78 23.91
C ILE A 5 -30.05 -3.76 22.98
N ILE A 6 -30.76 -4.74 22.43
CA ILE A 6 -30.19 -5.72 21.49
C ILE A 6 -29.74 -5.06 20.18
N THR A 7 -30.53 -4.12 19.63
CA THR A 7 -30.12 -3.35 18.45
C THR A 7 -28.94 -2.43 18.72
N ALA A 8 -28.85 -1.81 19.92
CA ALA A 8 -27.71 -0.98 20.28
C ALA A 8 -26.41 -1.80 20.43
N LEU A 9 -26.48 -3.00 21.03
CA LEU A 9 -25.35 -3.92 21.15
C LEU A 9 -24.81 -4.40 19.79
N LEU A 10 -25.71 -4.73 18.85
CA LEU A 10 -25.32 -5.16 17.49
C LEU A 10 -24.66 -4.02 16.69
N LEU A 11 -25.17 -2.80 16.84
CA LEU A 11 -24.58 -1.61 16.22
C LEU A 11 -23.20 -1.29 16.82
N CYS A 12 -23.00 -1.51 18.13
CA CYS A 12 -21.69 -1.35 18.75
C CYS A 12 -20.68 -2.37 18.21
N THR A 13 -21.04 -3.65 18.05
CA THR A 13 -20.14 -4.65 17.42
C THR A 13 -19.79 -4.32 15.96
N GLY A 14 -20.70 -3.67 15.21
CA GLY A 14 -20.41 -3.15 13.87
C GLY A 14 -19.55 -1.87 13.88
N PHE A 15 -19.65 -1.04 14.92
CA PHE A 15 -18.88 0.20 15.06
C PHE A 15 -17.47 -0.02 15.63
N VAL A 16 -17.20 -1.13 16.32
CA VAL A 16 -15.82 -1.42 16.82
C VAL A 16 -14.84 -1.63 15.65
N ALA A 17 -15.32 -1.98 14.45
CA ALA A 17 -14.49 -2.07 13.26
C ALA A 17 -13.95 -0.71 12.77
N VAL A 18 -14.54 0.42 13.18
CA VAL A 18 -14.05 1.77 12.84
C VAL A 18 -12.90 2.20 13.75
N GLY A 19 -12.68 1.50 14.88
CA GLY A 19 -11.60 1.77 15.84
C GLY A 19 -10.40 0.83 15.76
N CYS A 20 -10.56 -0.40 15.26
CA CYS A 20 -9.44 -1.27 14.95
C CYS A 20 -8.80 -0.82 13.63
N LYS A 21 -7.74 0.00 13.71
CA LYS A 21 -6.87 0.25 12.56
C LYS A 21 -6.42 -1.11 12.02
N ARG A 22 -6.96 -1.51 10.88
CA ARG A 22 -6.49 -2.69 10.15
C ARG A 22 -5.04 -2.43 9.75
N ASP A 23 -4.15 -3.33 10.14
CA ASP A 23 -2.80 -3.35 9.60
C ASP A 23 -2.84 -3.97 8.20
N TYR A 24 -2.52 -3.18 7.19
CA TYR A 24 -2.42 -3.60 5.80
C TYR A 24 -1.01 -4.11 5.54
N SER A 25 -0.91 -5.25 4.86
CA SER A 25 0.36 -5.79 4.42
C SER A 25 0.95 -4.97 3.27
N VAL A 26 2.24 -5.18 2.98
CA VAL A 26 2.90 -4.59 1.81
C VAL A 26 2.18 -5.01 0.53
N GLU A 27 1.71 -6.25 0.46
CA GLU A 27 1.03 -6.85 -0.68
C GLU A 27 -0.37 -6.29 -0.90
N ASP A 28 -1.09 -5.94 0.17
CA ASP A 28 -2.36 -5.23 0.07
C ASP A 28 -2.16 -3.88 -0.63
N PHE A 29 -1.12 -3.14 -0.22
CA PHE A 29 -0.77 -1.85 -0.84
C PHE A 29 -0.34 -1.99 -2.30
N LYS A 30 0.43 -3.02 -2.66
CA LYS A 30 0.84 -3.24 -4.07
C LYS A 30 -0.35 -3.55 -4.98
N LYS A 31 -1.36 -4.25 -4.47
CA LYS A 31 -2.55 -4.67 -5.24
C LYS A 31 -3.58 -3.56 -5.41
N ASP A 32 -3.67 -2.65 -4.44
CA ASP A 32 -4.67 -1.59 -4.43
C ASP A 32 -4.02 -0.19 -4.44
N LYS A 33 -4.05 0.44 -5.62
CA LYS A 33 -3.46 1.76 -5.86
C LYS A 33 -4.18 2.88 -5.09
N GLU A 34 -5.49 2.79 -4.92
CA GLU A 34 -6.24 3.84 -4.22
C GLU A 34 -5.97 3.74 -2.71
N LEU A 35 -5.92 2.52 -2.17
CA LEU A 35 -5.50 2.28 -0.78
C LEU A 35 -4.09 2.81 -0.52
N MET A 36 -3.14 2.53 -1.43
CA MET A 36 -1.76 3.05 -1.32
C MET A 36 -1.75 4.58 -1.31
N LYS A 37 -2.45 5.22 -2.25
CA LYS A 37 -2.51 6.68 -2.37
C LYS A 37 -3.14 7.33 -1.13
N GLU A 38 -4.22 6.77 -0.62
CA GLU A 38 -4.88 7.25 0.60
C GLU A 38 -3.91 7.19 1.80
N TRP A 39 -3.21 6.07 1.98
CA TRP A 39 -2.28 5.92 3.08
C TRP A 39 -1.02 6.77 2.92
N GLN A 40 -0.49 6.94 1.71
CA GLN A 40 0.61 7.89 1.45
C GLN A 40 0.23 9.32 1.86
N LYS A 41 -0.99 9.76 1.52
CA LYS A 41 -1.51 11.06 1.95
C LYS A 41 -1.60 11.15 3.47
N LYS A 42 -2.23 10.16 4.12
CA LYS A 42 -2.33 10.10 5.59
C LYS A 42 -0.96 10.14 6.28
N CYS A 43 0.00 9.37 5.80
CA CYS A 43 1.34 9.34 6.38
C CYS A 43 2.09 10.66 6.20
N THR A 44 1.90 11.34 5.05
CA THR A 44 2.42 12.69 4.82
C THR A 44 1.83 13.69 5.80
N GLU A 45 0.52 13.68 6.00
CA GLU A 45 -0.18 14.57 6.94
C GLU A 45 0.25 14.33 8.40
N MET A 46 0.54 13.08 8.78
CA MET A 46 1.10 12.73 10.10
C MET A 46 2.60 13.09 10.26
N GLY A 47 3.27 13.47 9.16
CA GLY A 47 4.68 13.81 9.11
C GLY A 47 5.61 12.60 9.35
N LEU A 48 6.92 12.89 9.50
CA LEU A 48 7.97 11.86 9.63
C LEU A 48 7.78 10.93 10.84
N SER A 49 7.11 11.40 11.89
CA SER A 49 6.85 10.59 13.08
C SER A 49 5.96 9.36 12.78
N SER A 50 5.20 9.40 11.68
CA SER A 50 4.33 8.30 11.24
C SER A 50 5.11 7.04 10.87
N LEU A 51 6.34 7.16 10.37
CA LEU A 51 7.18 6.02 10.01
C LEU A 51 7.59 5.18 11.23
N VAL A 52 7.62 5.79 12.42
CA VAL A 52 7.94 5.08 13.67
C VAL A 52 6.65 4.59 14.35
N LYS A 53 5.57 5.36 14.26
CA LYS A 53 4.33 5.14 15.04
C LYS A 53 3.25 4.32 14.32
N SER A 54 3.35 4.12 13.00
CA SER A 54 2.31 3.48 12.20
C SER A 54 2.89 2.37 11.33
N LYS A 55 2.45 1.13 11.59
CA LYS A 55 2.85 -0.04 10.78
C LYS A 55 2.41 0.11 9.33
N ASN A 56 1.23 0.68 9.09
CA ASN A 56 0.75 0.98 7.74
C ASN A 56 1.60 2.01 7.01
N CYS A 57 2.18 3.00 7.72
CA CYS A 57 3.09 3.95 7.09
C CYS A 57 4.43 3.31 6.73
N GLN A 58 4.92 2.36 7.54
CA GLN A 58 6.09 1.55 7.17
C GLN A 58 5.79 0.71 5.93
N ASN A 59 4.65 0.00 5.94
CA ASN A 59 4.30 -0.94 4.88
C ASN A 59 3.97 -0.22 3.55
N VAL A 60 3.30 0.93 3.56
CA VAL A 60 2.99 1.68 2.33
C VAL A 60 4.25 2.26 1.69
N VAL A 61 5.21 2.73 2.50
CA VAL A 61 6.51 3.20 2.01
C VAL A 61 7.32 2.04 1.45
N GLN A 62 7.35 0.91 2.15
CA GLN A 62 8.02 -0.30 1.65
C GLN A 62 7.42 -0.77 0.32
N ALA A 63 6.09 -0.83 0.22
CA ALA A 63 5.39 -1.20 -1.02
C ALA A 63 5.77 -0.26 -2.18
N GLY A 64 5.78 1.05 -1.95
CA GLY A 64 6.19 2.04 -2.95
C GLY A 64 7.64 1.84 -3.41
N MET A 65 8.57 1.58 -2.48
CA MET A 65 9.99 1.35 -2.80
C MET A 65 10.21 0.05 -3.58
N GLU A 66 9.46 -1.00 -3.27
CA GLU A 66 9.55 -2.28 -3.99
C GLU A 66 9.02 -2.16 -5.42
N LEU A 67 7.87 -1.49 -5.61
CA LEU A 67 7.33 -1.20 -6.95
C LEU A 67 8.28 -0.33 -7.77
N PHE A 68 8.85 0.70 -7.14
CA PHE A 68 9.84 1.55 -7.80
C PHE A 68 11.05 0.72 -8.27
N ARG A 69 11.61 -0.11 -7.38
CA ARG A 69 12.74 -0.98 -7.72
C ARG A 69 12.41 -1.94 -8.86
N GLU A 70 11.24 -2.56 -8.82
CA GLU A 70 10.78 -3.49 -9.86
C GLU A 70 10.65 -2.79 -11.22
N TYR A 71 10.01 -1.62 -11.24
CA TYR A 71 9.86 -0.81 -12.46
C TYR A 71 11.21 -0.51 -13.12
N TYR A 72 12.18 0.02 -12.35
CA TYR A 72 13.49 0.37 -12.91
C TYR A 72 14.33 -0.85 -13.28
N LYS A 73 14.17 -1.98 -12.57
CA LYS A 73 14.83 -3.24 -12.95
C LYS A 73 14.30 -3.74 -14.30
N ASN A 74 13.00 -3.69 -14.51
CA ASN A 74 12.37 -4.12 -15.77
C ASN A 74 12.75 -3.19 -16.92
N LEU A 75 12.73 -1.87 -16.69
CA LEU A 75 13.15 -0.88 -17.67
C LEU A 75 14.63 -1.06 -18.07
N ALA A 76 15.51 -1.28 -17.11
CA ALA A 76 16.93 -1.53 -17.40
C ALA A 76 17.12 -2.80 -18.23
N LYS A 77 16.33 -3.85 -17.97
CA LYS A 77 16.37 -5.09 -18.75
C LYS A 77 15.91 -4.85 -20.19
N GLU A 78 14.78 -4.17 -20.37
CA GLU A 78 14.24 -3.83 -21.70
C GLU A 78 15.26 -3.06 -22.54
N LEU A 79 15.89 -2.03 -21.97
CA LEU A 79 16.91 -1.25 -22.67
C LEU A 79 18.16 -2.06 -23.05
N LEU A 80 18.56 -3.03 -22.22
CA LEU A 80 19.68 -3.92 -22.50
C LEU A 80 19.35 -4.92 -23.61
N ASP A 81 18.15 -5.49 -23.57
CA ASP A 81 17.66 -6.43 -24.57
C ASP A 81 17.54 -5.73 -25.94
N ASP A 82 16.96 -4.53 -25.99
CA ASP A 82 16.90 -3.67 -27.19
C ASP A 82 18.28 -3.37 -27.80
N HIS A 83 19.27 -3.07 -26.94
CA HIS A 83 20.63 -2.80 -27.39
C HIS A 83 21.28 -4.05 -27.97
N LYS A 84 21.03 -5.23 -27.39
CA LYS A 84 21.55 -6.50 -27.90
C LYS A 84 20.96 -6.84 -29.26
N GLU A 85 19.63 -6.74 -29.42
CA GLU A 85 18.96 -7.04 -30.70
C GLU A 85 19.44 -6.15 -31.85
N LYS A 86 19.65 -4.84 -31.57
CA LYS A 86 20.18 -3.91 -32.57
C LYS A 86 21.61 -4.26 -33.02
N ASN A 87 22.45 -4.72 -32.10
CA ASN A 87 23.82 -5.14 -32.43
C ASN A 87 23.87 -6.48 -33.17
N GLU A 88 22.90 -7.38 -32.92
CA GLU A 88 22.80 -8.66 -33.62
C GLU A 88 22.20 -8.51 -35.02
N THR A 89 21.26 -7.58 -35.23
CA THR A 89 20.61 -7.33 -36.53
C THR A 89 21.46 -6.45 -37.45
N GLY A 90 22.38 -5.65 -36.89
CA GLY A 90 23.31 -4.80 -37.65
C GLY A 90 24.58 -5.50 -38.13
N LYS A 91 24.72 -6.81 -37.91
CA LYS A 91 25.88 -7.63 -38.28
C LYS A 91 25.50 -8.63 -39.37
#